data_AF-A0AAV1AMX0-F1
#
_entry.id   AF-A0AAV1AMX0-F1
#
_cell.length_a   1.000
_cell.length_b   1.000
_cell.length_c   1.000
_cell.angle_alpha   90.00
_cell.angle_beta   90.00
_cell.angle_gamma   90.00
#
_symmetry.space_group_name_H-M   'P 1'
#
loop_
_entity.id
_entity.type
_entity.pdbx_description
1 polymer ?
#
loop_
_entity_poly.entity_id
_entity_poly.type
_entity_poly.pdbx_seq_one_letter_code
_entity_poly.pdbx_strand_id
1 'polypeptide(L)'
;MWRRLFTSPHLKTLSSSSLSHPRSAVAGLRCVDLSRHVATQSAGSVKKRVEDVVPIATGHEREEIQAELEGRNILEIDHPEGPFGTKEAPAVVRSFYDRRIVGCPGGEGEDEHDVVWFWLEKGKPHECPVCTQHFELEVVGPGGDPYGHH
;
A
#
# COMPACT_ATOMS: atom_id res chain seq x y z
N MET A 1 -22.24 24.40 -24.81
CA MET A 1 -21.43 25.19 -25.77
C MET A 1 -20.43 26.04 -25.00
N TRP A 2 -19.27 26.32 -25.61
CA TRP A 2 -18.07 27.02 -25.11
C TRP A 2 -17.04 26.15 -24.39
N ARG A 3 -15.73 26.20 -24.68
CA ARG A 3 -14.93 26.49 -25.88
C ARG A 3 -13.56 25.87 -25.57
N ARG A 4 -12.99 25.07 -26.47
CA ARG A 4 -11.61 24.53 -26.36
C ARG A 4 -10.61 25.67 -26.58
N LEU A 5 -9.51 25.69 -25.84
CA LEU A 5 -8.25 26.24 -26.31
C LEU A 5 -7.09 25.32 -25.89
N PHE A 6 -6.49 24.69 -26.90
CA PHE A 6 -5.18 24.07 -26.87
C PHE A 6 -4.11 25.16 -26.76
N THR A 7 -3.06 24.95 -25.96
CA THR A 7 -1.71 25.38 -26.32
C THR A 7 -0.65 24.61 -25.52
N SER A 8 0.25 23.95 -26.23
CA SER A 8 1.57 23.45 -25.82
C SER A 8 2.52 23.89 -26.95
N PRO A 9 3.86 23.78 -26.90
CA PRO A 9 4.81 23.54 -25.80
C PRO A 9 5.89 24.66 -25.72
N HIS A 10 6.76 24.67 -24.69
CA HIS A 10 8.11 25.22 -24.89
C HIS A 10 9.15 24.57 -23.96
N LEU A 11 9.85 23.60 -24.51
CA LEU A 11 11.17 23.15 -24.03
C LEU A 11 12.18 24.27 -24.29
N LYS A 12 13.05 24.58 -23.32
CA LYS A 12 14.28 25.36 -23.55
C LYS A 12 15.49 24.61 -23.01
N THR A 13 16.16 24.00 -23.98
CA THR A 13 17.59 23.83 -24.21
C THR A 13 18.61 24.23 -23.12
N LEU A 14 19.55 23.30 -22.96
CA LEU A 14 20.84 23.36 -22.27
C LEU A 14 21.68 24.56 -22.72
N SER A 15 22.38 25.18 -21.76
CA SER A 15 23.45 26.13 -22.05
C SER A 15 24.79 25.49 -21.75
N SER A 16 25.60 25.35 -22.80
CA SER A 16 26.96 24.86 -22.78
C SER A 16 27.91 25.99 -22.38
N SER A 17 28.66 25.83 -21.29
CA SER A 17 29.80 26.69 -20.98
C SER A 17 31.09 25.95 -21.33
N SER A 18 31.66 26.36 -22.46
CA SER A 18 33.02 26.05 -22.88
C SER A 18 34.02 26.85 -22.02
N LEU A 19 34.90 26.16 -21.30
CA LEU A 19 36.16 26.73 -20.84
C LEU A 19 37.30 25.76 -21.17
N SER A 20 38.16 26.28 -22.04
CA SER A 20 39.47 25.77 -22.43
C SER A 20 40.44 25.69 -21.25
N HIS A 21 41.58 25.02 -21.50
CA HIS A 21 42.92 25.06 -20.86
C HIS A 21 43.39 23.65 -20.43
N PRO A 22 44.71 23.40 -20.33
CA PRO A 22 45.72 23.45 -21.39
C PRO A 22 46.32 22.04 -21.64
N ARG A 23 46.99 21.87 -22.78
CA ARG A 23 47.84 20.69 -23.03
C ARG A 23 48.97 20.65 -22.01
N SER A 24 49.03 19.60 -21.20
CA SER A 24 50.20 19.26 -20.40
C SER A 24 50.61 17.83 -20.73
N ALA A 25 51.78 17.69 -21.34
CA ALA A 25 52.38 16.40 -21.64
C ALA A 25 53.03 15.86 -20.36
N VAL A 26 52.47 14.79 -19.79
CA VAL A 26 53.12 14.04 -18.72
C VAL A 26 53.33 12.61 -19.20
N ALA A 27 54.59 12.21 -19.13
CA ALA A 27 55.11 10.92 -19.52
C ALA A 27 54.48 9.77 -18.72
N GLY A 28 54.50 8.60 -19.35
CA GLY A 28 53.74 7.42 -18.97
C GLY A 28 53.87 6.99 -17.52
N LEU A 29 52.72 6.84 -16.88
CA LEU A 29 52.50 5.91 -15.79
C LEU A 29 51.57 4.83 -16.35
N ARG A 30 52.01 3.57 -16.33
CA ARG A 30 51.18 2.43 -16.70
C ARG A 30 50.05 2.33 -15.68
N CYS A 31 48.88 2.83 -16.05
CA CYS A 31 47.65 2.57 -15.33
C CYS A 31 47.39 1.07 -15.47
N VAL A 32 47.45 0.34 -14.37
CA VAL A 32 46.97 -1.04 -14.33
C VAL A 32 45.49 -0.94 -14.68
N ASP A 33 45.10 -1.49 -15.83
CA ASP A 33 43.72 -1.57 -16.30
C ASP A 33 42.91 -2.38 -15.28
N LEU A 34 42.46 -1.73 -14.21
CA LEU A 34 41.40 -2.25 -13.38
C LEU A 34 40.13 -2.05 -14.20
N SER A 35 39.87 -3.04 -15.05
CA SER A 35 38.67 -3.14 -15.85
C SER A 35 37.46 -2.98 -14.91
N ARG A 36 36.89 -1.77 -14.85
CA ARG A 36 35.64 -1.54 -14.12
C ARG A 36 34.58 -2.28 -14.88
N HIS A 37 34.19 -3.43 -14.35
CA HIS A 37 33.00 -4.14 -14.79
C HIS A 37 31.78 -3.28 -14.41
N VAL A 38 31.40 -2.35 -15.29
CA VAL A 38 30.07 -1.72 -15.22
C VAL A 38 29.11 -2.80 -15.69
N ALA A 39 28.52 -3.51 -14.72
CA ALA A 39 27.39 -4.39 -15.01
C ALA A 39 26.19 -3.51 -15.37
N THR A 40 25.93 -3.35 -16.67
CA THR A 40 24.63 -2.88 -17.15
C THR A 40 23.60 -3.93 -16.75
N GLN A 41 22.87 -3.67 -15.67
CA GLN A 41 21.75 -4.52 -15.30
C GLN A 41 20.71 -4.41 -16.40
N SER A 42 20.49 -5.55 -17.08
CA SER A 42 19.48 -5.73 -18.10
C SER A 42 18.12 -5.25 -17.57
N ALA A 43 17.34 -4.56 -18.40
CA ALA A 43 16.00 -4.06 -18.12
C ALA A 43 14.96 -5.20 -18.02
N GLY A 44 15.20 -6.16 -17.14
CA GLY A 44 14.17 -6.99 -16.54
C GLY A 44 13.71 -6.30 -15.26
N SER A 45 12.42 -6.42 -14.92
CA SER A 45 11.89 -5.93 -13.65
C SER A 45 12.54 -6.70 -12.49
N VAL A 46 13.73 -6.27 -12.05
CA VAL A 46 14.41 -6.81 -10.88
C VAL A 46 13.50 -6.52 -9.69
N LYS A 47 13.03 -7.58 -9.02
CA LYS A 47 12.31 -7.45 -7.75
C LYS A 47 13.25 -6.73 -6.77
N LYS A 48 12.94 -5.47 -6.44
CA LYS A 48 13.68 -4.70 -5.45
C LYS A 48 13.51 -5.38 -4.09
N ARG A 49 14.59 -5.49 -3.33
CA ARG A 49 14.55 -5.93 -1.93
C ARG A 49 14.51 -4.70 -1.03
N VAL A 50 14.11 -4.88 0.23
CA VAL A 50 14.15 -3.77 1.21
C VAL A 50 15.56 -3.21 1.34
N GLU A 51 16.58 -4.08 1.31
CA GLU A 51 17.97 -3.67 1.43
C GLU A 51 18.44 -2.73 0.29
N ASP A 52 17.78 -2.77 -0.87
CA ASP A 52 18.10 -1.92 -2.02
C ASP A 52 17.47 -0.51 -1.90
N VAL A 53 16.42 -0.36 -1.10
CA VAL A 53 15.64 0.88 -0.96
C VAL A 53 15.98 1.58 0.36
N VAL A 54 15.90 0.86 1.48
CA VAL A 54 16.20 1.34 2.82
C VAL A 54 17.10 0.30 3.53
N PRO A 55 18.42 0.35 3.34
CA PRO A 55 19.35 -0.70 3.78
C PRO A 55 19.37 -0.98 5.29
N ILE A 56 18.95 0.01 6.10
CA ILE A 56 18.98 -0.05 7.57
C ILE A 56 17.60 -0.30 8.19
N ALA A 57 16.55 -0.51 7.39
CA ALA A 57 15.20 -0.76 7.90
C ALA A 57 15.14 -2.08 8.68
N THR A 58 14.53 -2.05 9.86
CA THR A 58 14.34 -3.22 10.74
C THR A 58 12.97 -3.19 11.42
N GLY A 59 12.54 -4.33 11.98
CA GLY A 59 11.24 -4.43 12.65
C GLY A 59 10.06 -4.08 11.73
N HIS A 60 9.04 -3.39 12.27
CA HIS A 60 7.83 -3.03 11.53
C HIS A 60 8.10 -2.17 10.29
N GLU A 61 9.12 -1.31 10.30
CA GLU A 61 9.51 -0.50 9.14
C GLU A 61 9.90 -1.40 7.96
N ARG A 62 10.72 -2.43 8.22
CA ARG A 62 11.12 -3.39 7.18
C ARG A 62 9.94 -4.20 6.68
N GLU A 63 9.03 -4.59 7.57
CA GLU A 63 7.85 -5.39 7.22
C GLU A 63 6.90 -4.64 6.28
N GLU A 64 6.65 -3.36 6.57
CA GLU A 64 5.84 -2.44 5.75
C GLU A 64 6.47 -2.24 4.36
N ILE A 65 7.76 -1.88 4.29
CA ILE A 65 8.44 -1.67 3.00
C ILE A 65 8.47 -2.97 2.17
N GLN A 66 8.71 -4.12 2.80
CA GLN A 66 8.69 -5.41 2.09
C GLN A 66 7.31 -5.70 1.48
N ALA A 67 6.24 -5.36 2.20
CA ALA A 67 4.86 -5.52 1.74
C ALA A 67 4.56 -4.64 0.52
N GLU A 68 4.94 -3.37 0.60
CA GLU A 68 4.76 -2.41 -0.50
C GLU A 68 5.52 -2.83 -1.76
N LEU A 69 6.77 -3.31 -1.61
CA LEU A 69 7.57 -3.81 -2.73
C LEU A 69 6.99 -5.07 -3.38
N GLU A 70 6.27 -5.89 -2.60
CA GLU A 70 5.51 -7.05 -3.09
C GLU A 70 4.13 -6.68 -3.63
N GLY A 71 3.70 -5.42 -3.48
CA GLY A 71 2.39 -4.94 -3.89
C GLY A 71 1.24 -5.45 -3.01
N ARG A 72 1.51 -5.81 -1.75
CA ARG A 72 0.51 -6.25 -0.77
C ARG A 72 0.29 -5.17 0.31
N ASN A 73 -0.95 -5.02 0.77
CA ASN A 73 -1.27 -4.21 1.94
C ASN A 73 -1.35 -5.11 3.18
N ILE A 74 -0.57 -4.81 4.22
CA ILE A 74 -0.55 -5.62 5.46
C ILE A 74 -1.89 -5.52 6.22
N LEU A 75 -2.55 -4.36 6.14
CA LEU A 75 -3.76 -4.01 6.87
C LEU A 75 -5.00 -4.03 5.96
N GLU A 76 -4.97 -4.83 4.90
CA GLU A 76 -6.07 -4.95 3.94
C GLU A 76 -7.41 -5.29 4.63
N ILE A 77 -7.37 -6.15 5.64
CA ILE A 77 -8.58 -6.59 6.36
C ILE A 77 -9.26 -5.48 7.16
N ASP A 78 -8.55 -4.36 7.43
CA ASP A 78 -9.07 -3.30 8.28
C ASP A 78 -10.13 -2.45 7.60
N HIS A 79 -10.20 -2.51 6.27
CA HIS A 79 -11.08 -1.71 5.42
C HIS A 79 -12.10 -2.62 4.72
N PRO A 80 -13.13 -3.12 5.43
CA PRO A 80 -14.14 -3.97 4.80
C PRO A 80 -14.92 -3.18 3.77
N GLU A 81 -14.95 -3.69 2.54
CA GLU A 81 -15.73 -3.16 1.42
C GLU A 81 -16.68 -4.26 0.93
N GLY A 82 -17.91 -3.89 0.61
CA GLY A 82 -18.90 -4.85 0.14
C GLY A 82 -20.28 -4.25 -0.02
N PRO A 83 -21.24 -5.01 -0.59
CA PRO A 83 -22.62 -4.60 -0.68
C PRO A 83 -23.28 -4.51 0.70
N PHE A 84 -24.45 -3.89 0.73
CA PHE A 84 -25.30 -3.89 1.92
C PHE A 84 -25.68 -5.32 2.32
N GLY A 85 -25.36 -5.70 3.55
CA GLY A 85 -25.57 -7.06 4.06
C GLY A 85 -27.03 -7.38 4.37
N THR A 86 -27.55 -8.46 3.79
CA THR A 86 -28.88 -9.00 4.11
C THR A 86 -28.79 -10.23 5.00
N LYS A 87 -29.92 -10.73 5.49
CA LYS A 87 -29.96 -11.95 6.30
C LYS A 87 -29.43 -13.18 5.57
N GLU A 88 -29.67 -13.28 4.27
CA GLU A 88 -29.22 -14.38 3.41
C GLU A 88 -27.78 -14.18 2.91
N ALA A 89 -27.35 -12.92 2.76
CA ALA A 89 -26.03 -12.53 2.29
C ALA A 89 -25.46 -11.40 3.18
N PRO A 90 -24.97 -11.74 4.38
CA PRO A 90 -24.47 -10.75 5.33
C PRO A 90 -23.19 -10.07 4.84
N ALA A 91 -22.93 -8.87 5.34
CA ALA A 91 -21.67 -8.18 5.13
C ALA A 91 -20.57 -8.87 5.95
N VAL A 92 -19.64 -9.52 5.25
CA VAL A 92 -18.55 -10.28 5.88
C VAL A 92 -17.45 -9.33 6.32
N VAL A 93 -17.13 -9.34 7.61
CA VAL A 93 -16.04 -8.56 8.21
C VAL A 93 -14.93 -9.52 8.64
N ARG A 94 -13.73 -9.27 8.13
CA ARG A 94 -12.55 -10.09 8.45
C ARG A 94 -11.95 -9.67 9.79
N SER A 95 -11.45 -10.63 10.56
CA SER A 95 -10.82 -10.38 11.86
C SER A 95 -9.65 -11.33 12.11
N PHE A 96 -8.63 -10.85 12.82
CA PHE A 96 -7.53 -11.70 13.28
C PHE A 96 -7.92 -12.53 14.53
N TYR A 97 -8.86 -12.02 15.33
CA TYR A 97 -9.37 -12.59 16.59
C TYR A 97 -10.83 -13.05 16.46
N ASP A 98 -11.37 -13.76 17.46
CA ASP A 98 -12.77 -14.25 17.46
C ASP A 98 -13.82 -13.14 17.69
N ARG A 99 -13.39 -11.90 17.98
CA ARG A 99 -14.27 -10.72 18.03
C ARG A 99 -13.55 -9.46 17.54
N ARG A 100 -14.31 -8.55 16.92
CA ARG A 100 -13.81 -7.26 16.39
C ARG A 100 -14.82 -6.14 16.63
N ILE A 101 -14.34 -4.93 16.85
CA ILE A 101 -15.19 -3.72 16.88
C ILE A 101 -15.49 -3.30 15.43
N VAL A 102 -16.77 -3.15 15.11
CA VAL A 102 -17.26 -2.76 13.78
C VAL A 102 -18.11 -1.51 13.91
N GLY A 103 -17.97 -0.60 12.94
CA GLY A 103 -18.79 0.60 12.81
C GLY A 103 -19.64 0.52 11.55
N CYS A 104 -20.96 0.65 11.68
CA CYS A 104 -21.89 0.74 10.55
C CYS A 104 -22.29 2.21 10.33
N PRO A 105 -21.93 2.83 9.18
CA PRO A 105 -22.37 4.17 8.80
C PRO A 105 -23.72 4.20 8.06
N GLY A 106 -24.35 3.03 7.88
CA GLY A 106 -25.56 2.90 7.07
C GLY A 106 -25.29 2.57 5.60
N GLY A 107 -26.38 2.52 4.82
CA GLY A 107 -26.38 2.31 3.37
C GLY A 107 -26.41 3.62 2.58
N GLU A 108 -26.63 3.51 1.27
CA GLU A 108 -26.87 4.70 0.43
C GLU A 108 -28.32 5.20 0.60
N GLY A 109 -28.53 6.52 0.60
CA GLY A 109 -29.87 7.10 0.58
C GLY A 109 -30.53 7.18 1.95
N GLU A 110 -31.72 6.59 2.10
CA GLU A 110 -32.50 6.68 3.35
C GLU A 110 -31.93 5.84 4.49
N ASP A 111 -31.06 4.88 4.17
CA ASP A 111 -30.41 3.99 5.13
C ASP A 111 -29.09 4.58 5.70
N GLU A 112 -28.71 5.81 5.31
CA GLU A 112 -27.56 6.55 5.86
C GLU A 112 -27.86 7.00 7.30
N HIS A 113 -26.91 6.78 8.22
CA HIS A 113 -27.06 7.20 9.62
C HIS A 113 -25.72 7.45 10.31
N ASP A 114 -25.74 8.06 11.50
CA ASP A 114 -24.53 8.21 12.32
C ASP A 114 -23.91 6.85 12.67
N VAL A 115 -22.58 6.79 12.79
CA VAL A 115 -21.88 5.53 12.97
C VAL A 115 -22.31 4.80 14.24
N VAL A 116 -22.86 3.60 14.07
CA VAL A 116 -23.18 2.69 15.17
C VAL A 116 -22.01 1.72 15.37
N TRP A 117 -21.39 1.77 16.54
CA TRP A 117 -20.29 0.89 16.93
C TRP A 117 -20.79 -0.31 17.74
N PHE A 118 -20.32 -1.51 17.40
CA PHE A 118 -20.68 -2.73 18.11
C PHE A 118 -19.54 -3.76 18.12
N TRP A 119 -19.61 -4.69 19.07
CA TRP A 119 -18.79 -5.90 19.06
C TRP A 119 -19.43 -6.93 18.14
N LEU A 120 -18.70 -7.34 17.11
CA LEU A 120 -19.06 -8.46 16.26
C LEU A 120 -18.28 -9.69 16.73
N GLU A 121 -18.98 -10.79 16.99
CA GLU A 121 -18.41 -12.04 17.51
C GLU A 121 -18.55 -13.17 16.50
N LYS A 122 -17.56 -14.06 16.45
CA LYS A 122 -17.58 -15.25 15.60
C LYS A 122 -18.80 -16.12 15.89
N GLY A 123 -19.51 -16.51 14.83
CA GLY A 123 -20.69 -17.38 14.93
C GLY A 123 -21.95 -16.69 15.50
N LYS A 124 -21.90 -15.38 15.75
CA LYS A 124 -23.06 -14.58 16.19
C LYS A 124 -23.25 -13.41 15.22
N PRO A 125 -24.05 -13.58 14.16
CA PRO A 125 -24.38 -12.49 13.26
C PRO A 125 -25.01 -11.32 14.02
N HIS A 126 -24.68 -10.10 13.60
CA HIS A 126 -25.20 -8.87 14.19
C HIS A 126 -26.07 -8.13 13.18
N GLU A 127 -27.23 -7.64 13.63
CA GLU A 127 -28.09 -6.78 12.84
C GLU A 127 -27.97 -5.34 13.37
N CYS A 128 -27.66 -4.40 12.48
CA CYS A 128 -27.58 -2.98 12.87
C CYS A 128 -28.97 -2.48 13.30
N PRO A 129 -29.09 -1.83 14.48
CA PRO A 129 -30.38 -1.41 15.01
C PRO A 129 -31.05 -0.24 14.25
N VAL A 130 -30.34 0.38 13.30
CA VAL A 130 -30.83 1.54 12.55
C VAL A 130 -31.17 1.17 11.11
N CYS A 131 -30.18 0.73 10.32
CA CYS A 131 -30.39 0.35 8.92
C CYS A 131 -30.78 -1.11 8.70
N THR A 132 -30.79 -1.97 9.73
CA THR A 132 -31.10 -3.42 9.61
C THR A 132 -30.10 -4.24 8.77
N GLN A 133 -28.92 -3.68 8.47
CA GLN A 133 -27.83 -4.40 7.82
C GLN A 133 -27.34 -5.57 8.68
N HIS A 134 -27.11 -6.73 8.06
CA HIS A 134 -26.58 -7.91 8.72
C HIS A 134 -25.07 -8.03 8.52
N PHE A 135 -24.36 -8.39 9.59
CA PHE A 135 -22.91 -8.55 9.61
C PHE A 135 -22.52 -9.93 10.14
N GLU A 136 -21.51 -10.53 9.52
CA GLU A 136 -20.92 -11.80 9.96
C GLU A 136 -19.40 -11.68 10.03
N LEU A 137 -18.77 -12.32 11.03
CA LEU A 137 -17.33 -12.26 11.23
C LEU A 137 -16.61 -13.50 10.68
N GLU A 138 -15.67 -13.27 9.77
CA GLU A 138 -14.74 -14.28 9.26
C GLU A 138 -13.38 -14.13 9.98
N VAL A 139 -12.94 -15.19 10.67
CA VAL A 139 -11.61 -15.20 11.30
C VAL A 139 -10.56 -15.64 10.28
N VAL A 140 -9.60 -14.77 9.99
CA VAL A 140 -8.48 -15.02 9.06
C VAL A 140 -7.13 -15.23 9.76
N GLY A 141 -7.10 -15.10 11.09
CA GLY A 141 -5.92 -15.29 11.93
C GLY A 141 -6.04 -16.50 12.87
N PRO A 142 -5.22 -16.53 13.94
CA PRO A 142 -5.27 -17.55 14.98
C PRO A 142 -6.61 -17.63 15.73
N GLY A 143 -7.41 -16.55 15.71
CA GLY A 143 -8.63 -16.46 16.53
C GLY A 143 -8.30 -16.21 18.00
N GLY A 144 -9.23 -16.57 18.89
CA GLY A 144 -9.11 -16.38 20.33
C GLY A 144 -9.59 -15.02 20.83
N ASP A 145 -9.58 -14.86 22.15
CA ASP A 145 -9.92 -13.61 22.81
C ASP A 145 -8.82 -12.55 22.57
N PRO A 146 -9.16 -11.32 22.14
CA PRO A 146 -8.18 -10.27 21.86
C PRO A 146 -7.35 -9.83 23.08
N TYR A 147 -7.78 -10.18 24.30
CA TYR A 147 -7.07 -9.88 25.55
C TYR A 147 -6.43 -11.11 26.20
N GLY A 148 -6.55 -12.30 25.58
CA GLY A 148 -5.89 -13.52 26.05
C GLY A 148 -6.48 -14.13 27.34
N HIS A 149 -7.73 -13.81 27.68
CA HIS A 149 -8.43 -14.48 28.78
C HIS A 149 -9.00 -15.82 28.28
N HIS A 150 -8.56 -16.93 28.89
CA HIS A 150 -8.99 -18.30 28.59
C HIS A 150 -10.19 -18.73 29.45
#